data_AF-A0A0N4WP10-F1
#
_entry.id   AF-A0A0N4WP10-F1
#
_cell.length_a   1.000
_cell.length_b   1.000
_cell.length_c   1.000
_cell.angle_alpha   90.00
_cell.angle_beta   90.00
_cell.angle_gamma   90.00
#
_symmetry.space_group_name_H-M   'P 1'
#
loop_
_entity.id
_entity.type
_entity.pdbx_description
1 polymer ?
#
loop_
_entity_poly.entity_id
_entity_poly.type
_entity_poly.pdbx_seq_one_letter_code
_entity_poly.pdbx_strand_id
1 'polypeptide(L)'
;MILHLYFVTDLLWSAPEHLRNGSIEGSQEGDIYSFGIICSQLVTKTKVWNLENRKEDPEGKSDIIPEIIYLLKKGGHNAPRPGLEPHETVEVSPALLHLIRDCWTERPSERPTIHQVREQLKSFSIPNSRCSNLMDYVFNMMEKYACSLEEEVEQRTKELVVEKKKSDILLYRMLPK
;
A
#
# COMPACT_ATOMS: atom_id res chain seq x y z
N MET A 1 6.88 -17.59 12.73
CA MET A 1 7.72 -16.88 11.75
C MET A 1 6.86 -16.09 10.75
N ILE A 2 5.92 -16.72 10.03
CA ILE A 2 5.03 -16.04 9.06
C ILE A 2 4.14 -14.95 9.71
N LEU A 3 3.47 -15.22 10.83
CA LEU A 3 2.66 -14.23 11.57
C LEU A 3 3.46 -13.03 12.08
N HIS A 4 4.73 -13.23 12.46
CA HIS A 4 5.61 -12.15 12.89
C HIS A 4 6.03 -11.27 11.71
N LEU A 5 6.17 -11.83 10.50
CA LEU A 5 6.51 -11.07 9.31
C LEU A 5 5.34 -10.17 8.87
N TYR A 6 4.10 -10.68 8.89
CA TYR A 6 2.90 -9.89 8.59
C TYR A 6 2.72 -8.71 9.55
N PHE A 7 2.92 -8.92 10.85
CA PHE A 7 2.82 -7.83 11.82
C PHE A 7 3.86 -6.73 11.59
N VAL A 8 5.06 -7.09 11.13
CA VAL A 8 6.15 -6.13 10.87
C VAL A 8 5.92 -5.36 9.56
N THR A 9 5.30 -5.98 8.54
CA THR A 9 4.94 -5.27 7.30
C THR A 9 3.90 -4.17 7.54
N ASP A 10 2.95 -4.38 8.45
CA ASP A 10 1.89 -3.42 8.76
C ASP A 10 2.43 -2.11 9.36
N LEU A 11 3.63 -2.15 9.93
CA LEU A 11 4.31 -0.98 10.49
C LEU A 11 4.84 -0.01 9.42
N LEU A 12 4.88 -0.41 8.14
CA LEU A 12 5.42 0.42 7.06
C LEU A 12 4.53 1.61 6.67
N TRP A 13 3.25 1.58 7.05
CA TRP A 13 2.31 2.70 6.93
C TRP A 13 2.24 3.52 8.21
N SER A 14 2.80 3.03 9.31
CA SER A 14 2.70 3.69 10.61
C SER A 14 3.60 4.93 10.68
N ALA A 15 3.06 6.00 11.25
CA ALA A 15 3.79 7.24 11.41
C ALA A 15 5.01 7.08 12.36
N PRO A 16 6.13 7.80 12.12
CA PRO A 16 7.37 7.66 12.89
C PRO A 16 7.19 7.84 14.41
N GLU A 17 6.32 8.75 14.84
CA GLU A 17 5.98 8.99 16.23
C GLU A 17 5.24 7.81 16.89
N HIS A 18 4.36 7.12 16.16
CA HIS A 18 3.71 5.91 16.67
C HIS A 18 4.71 4.77 16.83
N LEU A 19 5.63 4.63 15.84
CA LEU A 19 6.71 3.66 15.90
C LEU A 19 7.66 3.90 17.09
N ARG A 20 7.91 5.16 17.47
CA ARG A 20 8.75 5.55 18.61
C ARG A 20 8.08 5.32 19.95
N ASN A 21 6.81 5.74 20.08
CA ASN A 21 6.12 5.71 21.35
C ASN A 21 5.57 4.32 21.69
N GLY A 22 5.49 3.42 20.71
CA GLY A 22 4.86 2.10 20.89
C GLY A 22 3.37 2.20 21.24
N SER A 23 2.77 3.37 21.01
CA SER A 23 1.36 3.59 21.27
C SER A 23 0.53 2.93 20.17
N ILE A 24 -0.49 2.19 20.59
CA ILE A 24 -1.51 1.59 19.71
C ILE A 24 -2.60 2.63 19.39
N GLU A 25 -2.61 3.76 20.11
CA GLU A 25 -3.58 4.83 19.90
C GLU A 25 -3.22 5.61 18.63
N GLY A 26 -4.14 5.56 17.65
CA GLY A 26 -4.04 6.34 16.44
C GLY A 26 -4.14 7.84 16.71
N SER A 27 -3.63 8.64 15.78
CA SER A 27 -3.73 10.10 15.78
C SER A 27 -4.17 10.58 14.41
N GLN A 28 -4.80 11.76 14.36
CA GLN A 28 -5.22 12.35 13.10
C GLN A 28 -4.01 12.60 12.19
N GLU A 29 -2.90 13.08 12.76
CA GLU A 29 -1.67 13.32 12.04
C GLU A 29 -1.04 12.02 11.52
N GLY A 30 -1.20 10.91 12.26
CA GLY A 30 -0.79 9.58 11.84
C GLY A 30 -1.64 9.03 10.69
N ASP A 31 -2.93 9.34 10.64
CA ASP A 31 -3.79 9.01 9.50
C ASP A 31 -3.34 9.79 8.25
N ILE A 32 -2.96 11.06 8.41
CA ILE A 32 -2.41 11.87 7.31
C ILE A 32 -1.09 11.29 6.78
N TYR A 33 -0.21 10.82 7.66
CA TYR A 33 1.02 10.13 7.27
C TYR A 33 0.70 8.87 6.44
N SER A 34 -0.18 8.02 6.97
CA SER A 34 -0.59 6.77 6.33
C SER A 34 -1.20 7.04 4.95
N PHE A 35 -2.02 8.08 4.84
CA PHE A 35 -2.58 8.56 3.58
C PHE A 35 -1.48 8.93 2.57
N GLY A 36 -0.45 9.67 2.98
CA GLY A 36 0.69 10.01 2.12
C GLY A 36 1.40 8.76 1.58
N ILE A 37 1.67 7.78 2.45
CA ILE A 37 2.28 6.50 2.04
C ILE A 37 1.39 5.80 1.00
N ILE A 38 0.09 5.69 1.24
CA ILE A 38 -0.86 5.07 0.29
C ILE A 38 -0.87 5.81 -1.04
N CYS A 39 -0.92 7.15 -1.04
CA CYS A 39 -0.89 7.93 -2.27
C CYS A 39 0.39 7.69 -3.08
N SER A 40 1.54 7.51 -2.45
CA SER A 40 2.76 7.16 -3.19
C SER A 40 2.68 5.80 -3.88
N GLN A 41 2.06 4.81 -3.24
CA GLN A 41 1.84 3.49 -3.84
C GLN A 41 0.94 3.61 -5.06
N LEU A 42 -0.12 4.42 -4.96
CA LEU A 42 -1.05 4.65 -6.06
C LEU A 42 -0.38 5.33 -7.26
N VAL A 43 0.45 6.34 -7.00
CA VAL A 43 1.17 7.11 -8.03
C VAL A 43 2.27 6.29 -8.69
N THR A 44 3.01 5.49 -7.92
CA THR A 44 4.14 4.70 -8.42
C THR A 44 3.72 3.33 -8.97
N LYS A 45 2.51 2.85 -8.63
CA LYS A 45 2.07 1.46 -8.87
C LYS A 45 3.03 0.40 -8.33
N THR A 46 3.69 0.70 -7.21
CA THR A 46 4.61 -0.23 -6.55
C THR A 46 4.07 -0.71 -5.21
N LYS A 47 4.60 -1.83 -4.70
CA LYS A 47 4.38 -2.23 -3.30
C LYS A 47 4.89 -1.15 -2.35
N VAL A 48 4.44 -1.19 -1.10
CA VAL A 48 4.86 -0.23 -0.07
C VAL A 48 6.39 -0.14 -0.07
N TRP A 49 6.93 1.09 0.00
CA TRP A 49 8.39 1.34 -0.04
C TRP A 49 9.15 0.78 -1.26
N ASN A 50 8.44 0.43 -2.34
CA ASN A 50 8.97 -0.21 -3.53
C ASN A 50 9.89 -1.41 -3.21
N LEU A 51 9.50 -2.21 -2.20
CA LEU A 51 10.34 -3.28 -1.64
C LEU A 51 10.88 -4.26 -2.70
N GLU A 52 10.12 -4.54 -3.76
CA GLU A 52 10.47 -5.53 -4.78
C GLU A 52 11.57 -5.06 -5.76
N ASN A 53 11.76 -3.75 -5.89
CA ASN A 53 12.71 -3.17 -6.86
C ASN A 53 13.93 -2.53 -6.19
N ARG A 54 14.13 -2.74 -4.87
CA ARG A 54 15.29 -2.21 -4.16
C ARG A 54 16.53 -3.02 -4.51
N LYS A 55 17.51 -2.36 -5.13
CA LYS A 55 18.83 -2.93 -5.49
C LYS A 55 19.61 -3.47 -4.29
N GLU A 56 19.25 -3.01 -3.10
CA GLU A 56 19.84 -3.39 -1.81
C GLU A 56 19.41 -4.79 -1.35
N ASP A 57 18.38 -5.38 -1.99
CA ASP A 57 17.85 -6.69 -1.66
C ASP A 57 17.61 -7.60 -2.89
N PRO A 58 18.67 -8.07 -3.55
CA PRO A 58 18.56 -8.98 -4.70
C PRO A 58 18.09 -10.41 -4.34
N GLU A 59 18.02 -10.77 -3.06
CA GLU A 59 17.69 -12.13 -2.58
C GLU A 59 16.36 -12.21 -1.79
N GLY A 60 15.64 -11.09 -1.60
CA GLY A 60 14.39 -11.05 -0.84
C GLY A 60 14.59 -11.22 0.67
N LYS A 61 15.68 -10.67 1.22
CA LYS A 61 16.08 -10.74 2.61
C LYS A 61 15.09 -9.99 3.51
N SER A 62 14.58 -10.76 4.47
CA SER A 62 13.68 -10.36 5.57
C SER A 62 14.13 -9.15 6.42
N ASP A 63 15.34 -8.61 6.22
CA ASP A 63 15.95 -7.61 7.12
C ASP A 63 15.73 -6.16 6.67
N ILE A 64 15.33 -5.91 5.42
CA ILE A 64 15.09 -4.55 4.91
C ILE A 64 13.94 -3.84 5.64
N ILE A 65 12.90 -4.57 5.99
CA ILE A 65 11.73 -4.00 6.69
C ILE A 65 12.13 -3.56 8.11
N PRO A 66 12.77 -4.41 8.94
CA PRO A 66 13.36 -3.98 10.20
C PRO A 66 14.28 -2.76 10.08
N GLU A 67 15.10 -2.68 9.04
CA GLU A 67 16.01 -1.54 8.81
C GLU A 67 15.24 -0.25 8.52
N ILE A 68 14.25 -0.28 7.62
CA ILE A 68 13.39 0.88 7.33
C ILE A 68 12.70 1.35 8.61
N ILE A 69 12.11 0.42 9.38
CA ILE A 69 11.44 0.74 10.64
C ILE A 69 12.42 1.36 11.65
N TYR A 70 13.63 0.82 11.75
CA TYR A 70 14.67 1.37 12.62
C TYR A 70 15.04 2.80 12.22
N LEU A 71 15.23 3.06 10.92
CA LEU A 71 15.54 4.39 10.41
C LEU A 71 14.39 5.39 10.61
N LEU A 72 13.14 4.95 10.44
CA LEU A 72 11.95 5.77 10.74
C LEU A 72 11.87 6.11 12.23
N LYS A 73 12.14 5.14 13.12
CA LYS A 73 12.19 5.38 14.58
C LYS A 73 13.30 6.37 14.94
N LYS A 74 14.48 6.20 14.36
CA LYS A 74 15.63 7.09 14.55
C LYS A 74 15.31 8.52 14.10
N GLY A 75 14.55 8.67 13.01
CA GLY A 75 14.11 9.95 12.48
C GLY A 75 15.27 10.83 11.98
N GLY A 76 15.01 12.13 11.93
CA GLY A 76 15.97 13.15 11.48
C GLY A 76 15.90 13.44 9.97
N HIS A 77 16.79 14.31 9.49
CA HIS A 77 16.81 14.79 8.10
C HIS A 77 17.05 13.67 7.07
N ASN A 78 17.66 12.56 7.49
CA ASN A 78 17.98 11.41 6.64
C ASN A 78 16.97 10.27 6.81
N ALA A 79 15.85 10.48 7.50
CA ALA A 79 14.82 9.46 7.61
C ALA A 79 14.34 9.10 6.19
N PRO A 80 14.36 7.81 5.81
CA PRO A 80 14.06 7.42 4.45
C PRO A 80 12.60 7.77 4.14
N ARG A 81 12.28 7.97 2.85
CA ARG A 81 10.91 8.15 2.36
C ARG A 81 10.73 7.32 1.10
N PRO A 82 9.50 6.86 0.79
CA PRO A 82 9.23 6.16 -0.46
C PRO A 82 9.62 7.02 -1.67
N GLY A 83 10.19 6.39 -2.69
CA GLY A 83 10.39 7.04 -3.98
C GLY A 83 9.04 7.48 -4.56
N LEU A 84 8.97 8.71 -5.07
CA LEU A 84 7.74 9.30 -5.59
C LEU A 84 7.86 9.62 -7.08
N GLU A 85 8.39 8.65 -7.82
CA GLU A 85 8.48 8.66 -9.28
C GLU A 85 7.17 8.09 -9.85
N PRO A 86 6.34 8.90 -10.52
CA PRO A 86 5.08 8.43 -11.07
C PRO A 86 5.30 7.34 -12.12
N HIS A 87 4.43 6.34 -12.13
CA HIS A 87 4.43 5.35 -13.19
C HIS A 87 4.08 6.02 -14.53
N GLU A 88 4.67 5.57 -15.63
CA GLU A 88 4.47 6.07 -16.99
C GLU A 88 2.99 6.17 -17.46
N THR A 89 2.08 5.47 -16.79
CA THR A 89 0.66 5.40 -17.14
C THR A 89 -0.22 6.26 -16.22
N VAL A 90 0.39 7.01 -15.31
CA VAL A 90 -0.29 7.82 -14.29
C VAL A 90 0.11 9.27 -14.50
N GLU A 91 -0.85 10.10 -14.93
CA GLU A 91 -0.66 11.54 -15.04
C GLU A 91 -0.99 12.21 -13.71
N VAL A 92 0.04 12.77 -13.06
CA VAL A 92 -0.09 13.44 -11.77
C VAL A 92 0.45 14.86 -11.84
N SER A 93 -0.29 15.80 -11.25
CA SER A 93 0.17 17.18 -11.18
C SER A 93 1.36 17.28 -10.20
N PRO A 94 2.33 18.17 -10.46
CA PRO A 94 3.40 18.43 -9.50
C PRO A 94 2.85 18.82 -8.11
N ALA A 95 1.72 19.52 -8.07
CA ALA A 95 1.07 19.93 -6.82
C ALA A 95 0.60 18.73 -5.97
N LEU A 96 0.08 17.67 -6.60
CA LEU A 96 -0.27 16.44 -5.90
C LEU A 96 0.97 15.75 -5.31
N LEU A 97 2.10 15.76 -6.03
CA LEU A 97 3.36 15.20 -5.52
C LEU A 97 3.88 15.98 -4.31
N HIS A 98 3.70 17.30 -4.27
CA HIS A 98 4.05 18.11 -3.10
C HIS A 98 3.13 17.80 -1.92
N LEU A 99 1.82 17.70 -2.15
CA LEU A 99 0.86 17.33 -1.11
C LEU A 99 1.20 15.97 -0.48
N ILE A 100 1.55 14.96 -1.29
CA ILE A 100 1.99 13.65 -0.78
C ILE A 100 3.23 13.81 0.10
N ARG A 101 4.18 14.69 -0.27
CA ARG A 101 5.37 14.96 0.53
C ARG A 101 5.07 15.63 1.86
N ASP A 102 4.09 16.54 1.87
CA ASP A 102 3.67 17.25 3.08
C ASP A 102 2.98 16.30 4.06
N CYS A 103 2.19 15.34 3.54
CA CYS A 103 1.47 14.35 4.34
C CYS A 103 2.40 13.45 5.18
N TRP A 104 3.59 13.10 4.69
CA TRP A 104 4.52 12.22 5.40
C TRP A 104 5.74 12.93 6.03
N THR A 105 5.58 14.21 6.36
CA THR A 105 6.59 14.98 7.08
C THR A 105 6.90 14.36 8.45
N GLU A 106 8.15 14.52 8.90
CA GLU A 106 8.65 13.91 10.14
C GLU A 106 7.90 14.42 11.38
N ARG A 107 7.58 15.72 11.42
CA ARG A 107 6.90 16.35 12.55
C ARG A 107 5.38 16.27 12.34
N PRO A 108 4.62 15.67 13.26
CA PRO A 108 3.16 15.56 13.14
C PRO A 108 2.46 16.91 12.95
N SER A 109 2.95 17.96 13.64
CA SER A 109 2.39 19.32 13.58
C SER A 109 2.64 20.04 12.26
N GLU A 110 3.57 19.57 11.42
CA GLU A 110 3.85 20.16 10.11
C GLU A 110 3.02 19.50 8.99
N ARG A 111 2.33 18.40 9.31
CA ARG A 111 1.44 17.72 8.35
C ARG A 111 0.18 18.57 8.13
N PRO A 112 -0.35 18.57 6.89
CA PRO A 112 -1.61 19.24 6.61
C PRO A 112 -2.76 18.53 7.35
N THR A 113 -3.71 19.31 7.83
CA THR A 113 -4.97 18.77 8.37
C THR A 113 -5.79 18.11 7.26
N ILE A 114 -6.67 17.17 7.61
CA ILE A 114 -7.56 16.52 6.64
C ILE A 114 -8.41 17.53 5.84
N HIS A 115 -8.79 18.66 6.44
CA HIS A 115 -9.48 19.73 5.74
C HIS A 115 -8.62 20.37 4.66
N GLN A 116 -7.35 20.68 4.96
CA GLN A 116 -6.42 21.23 3.98
C GLN A 116 -6.11 20.23 2.86
N VAL A 117 -5.95 18.94 3.18
CA VAL A 117 -5.76 17.88 2.18
C VAL A 117 -6.97 17.84 1.23
N ARG A 118 -8.20 17.84 1.76
CA ARG A 118 -9.42 17.83 0.95
C ARG A 118 -9.55 19.05 0.04
N GLU A 119 -9.27 20.24 0.55
CA GLU A 119 -9.35 21.47 -0.27
C GLU A 119 -8.30 21.48 -1.37
N GLN A 120 -7.06 21.04 -1.09
CA GLN A 120 -6.02 20.91 -2.11
C GLN A 120 -6.41 19.89 -3.18
N LEU A 121 -6.93 18.72 -2.79
CA LEU A 121 -7.41 17.72 -3.75
C LEU A 121 -8.54 18.24 -4.64
N LYS A 122 -9.51 19.00 -4.09
CA LYS A 122 -10.56 19.66 -4.88
C LYS A 122 -9.97 20.69 -5.83
N SER A 123 -8.98 21.46 -5.40
CA SER A 123 -8.31 22.47 -6.23
C SER A 123 -7.57 21.86 -7.42
N PHE A 124 -7.12 20.60 -7.30
CA PHE A 124 -6.53 19.84 -8.41
C PHE A 124 -7.60 19.31 -9.38
N SER A 125 -8.85 19.25 -8.95
CA SER A 125 -10.03 18.83 -9.71
C SER A 125 -10.80 20.05 -10.25
N ILE A 126 -10.17 20.89 -11.07
CA ILE A 126 -10.82 22.07 -11.66
C ILE A 126 -11.87 21.63 -12.71
N PRO A 127 -13.08 22.22 -12.78
CA PRO A 127 -14.24 21.69 -13.53
C PRO A 127 -14.14 21.68 -15.07
N ASN A 128 -13.14 22.35 -15.66
CA ASN A 128 -13.01 22.49 -17.13
C ASN A 128 -11.72 21.89 -17.72
N SER A 129 -10.88 21.29 -16.89
CA SER A 129 -9.82 20.39 -17.32
C SER A 129 -10.23 18.99 -16.91
N ARG A 130 -10.11 18.01 -17.80
CA ARG A 130 -10.42 16.60 -17.53
C ARG A 130 -9.45 15.97 -16.52
N CYS A 131 -9.28 16.54 -15.33
CA CYS A 131 -8.50 15.95 -14.23
C CYS A 131 -9.38 14.96 -13.47
N SER A 132 -9.94 14.01 -14.21
CA SER A 132 -10.59 12.78 -13.78
C SER A 132 -9.52 11.74 -13.39
N ASN A 133 -8.54 12.08 -12.55
CA ASN A 133 -7.24 11.37 -12.63
C ASN A 133 -6.73 10.65 -11.39
N LEU A 134 -7.16 10.99 -10.16
CA LEU A 134 -6.76 10.18 -8.98
C LEU A 134 -7.89 9.31 -8.47
N MET A 135 -9.06 9.88 -8.16
CA MET A 135 -10.18 9.05 -7.69
C MET A 135 -10.69 8.12 -8.78
N ASP A 136 -10.89 8.60 -10.01
CA ASP A 136 -11.33 7.74 -11.11
C ASP A 136 -10.27 6.68 -11.46
N TYR A 137 -8.98 7.00 -11.30
CA TYR A 137 -7.90 6.03 -11.40
C TYR A 137 -7.92 5.00 -10.27
N VAL A 138 -8.13 5.42 -9.02
CA VAL A 138 -8.30 4.52 -7.86
C VAL A 138 -9.53 3.63 -8.07
N PHE A 139 -10.64 4.17 -8.56
CA PHE A 139 -11.83 3.41 -8.90
C PHE A 139 -11.56 2.40 -10.02
N ASN A 140 -10.90 2.82 -11.11
CA ASN A 140 -10.50 1.92 -12.20
C ASN A 140 -9.55 0.82 -11.72
N MET A 141 -8.64 1.14 -10.79
CA MET A 141 -7.73 0.18 -10.19
C MET A 141 -8.47 -0.81 -9.29
N MET A 142 -9.37 -0.33 -8.44
CA MET A 142 -10.22 -1.17 -7.59
C MET A 142 -11.08 -2.11 -8.43
N GLU A 143 -11.64 -1.60 -9.53
CA GLU A 143 -12.42 -2.38 -10.49
C GLU A 143 -11.56 -3.48 -11.14
N LYS A 144 -10.37 -3.14 -11.67
CA LYS A 144 -9.45 -4.13 -12.25
C LYS A 144 -8.99 -5.17 -11.25
N TYR A 145 -8.70 -4.76 -10.02
CA TYR A 145 -8.27 -5.67 -8.96
C TYR A 145 -9.41 -6.61 -8.56
N ALA A 146 -10.65 -6.09 -8.45
CA ALA A 146 -11.83 -6.91 -8.20
C ALA A 146 -12.04 -7.94 -9.32
N CYS A 147 -11.94 -7.53 -10.59
CA CYS A 147 -12.04 -8.47 -11.72
C CYS A 147 -10.95 -9.56 -11.69
N SER A 148 -9.68 -9.18 -11.45
CA SER A 148 -8.59 -10.15 -11.37
C SER A 148 -8.76 -11.13 -10.21
N LEU A 149 -9.25 -10.66 -9.06
CA LEU A 149 -9.54 -11.50 -7.90
C LEU A 149 -10.69 -12.47 -8.18
N GLU A 150 -11.74 -12.00 -8.85
CA GLU A 150 -12.87 -12.84 -9.26
C GLU A 150 -12.40 -13.97 -10.18
N GLU A 151 -11.54 -13.68 -11.16
CA GLU A 151 -10.96 -14.69 -12.04
C GLU A 151 -10.10 -15.70 -11.27
N GLU A 152 -9.24 -15.24 -10.35
CA GLU A 152 -8.40 -16.13 -9.54
C GLU A 152 -9.24 -17.06 -8.64
N VAL A 153 -10.26 -16.51 -7.99
CA VAL A 153 -11.19 -17.28 -7.16
C VAL A 153 -11.94 -18.31 -8.00
N GLU A 154 -12.42 -17.92 -9.18
CA GLU A 154 -13.11 -18.84 -10.09
C GLU A 154 -12.19 -19.99 -10.52
N GLN A 155 -10.94 -19.69 -10.88
CA GLN A 155 -9.97 -20.68 -11.30
C GLN A 155 -9.63 -21.66 -10.17
N ARG A 156 -9.35 -21.17 -8.97
CA ARG A 156 -9.08 -22.01 -7.79
C ARG A 156 -10.29 -22.85 -7.39
N THR A 157 -11.50 -22.31 -7.55
CA THR A 157 -12.74 -23.05 -7.30
C THR A 157 -12.92 -24.18 -8.31
N LYS A 158 -12.64 -23.94 -9.60
CA LYS A 158 -12.67 -24.98 -10.64
C LYS A 158 -11.68 -26.12 -10.33
N GLU A 159 -10.45 -25.79 -9.95
CA GLU A 159 -9.42 -26.76 -9.58
C GLU A 159 -9.83 -27.59 -8.36
N LEU A 160 -10.36 -26.95 -7.31
CA LEU A 160 -10.86 -27.63 -6.11
C LEU A 160 -12.02 -28.59 -6.44
N VAL A 161 -12.93 -28.20 -7.31
CA VAL A 161 -14.05 -29.06 -7.74
C VAL A 161 -13.53 -30.29 -8.50
N VAL A 162 -12.52 -30.12 -9.35
CA VAL A 162 -11.89 -31.23 -10.09
C VAL A 162 -11.17 -32.18 -9.13
N GLU A 163 -10.36 -31.66 -8.21
CA GLU A 163 -9.64 -32.47 -7.22
C GLU A 163 -10.60 -33.18 -6.27
N LYS A 164 -11.68 -32.52 -5.83
CA LYS A 164 -12.74 -33.15 -5.05
C LYS A 164 -13.36 -34.34 -5.79
N LYS A 165 -13.71 -34.18 -7.07
CA LYS A 165 -14.28 -35.29 -7.88
C LYS A 165 -13.32 -36.46 -7.99
N LYS A 166 -12.02 -36.22 -8.18
CA LYS A 166 -11.00 -37.29 -8.21
C LYS A 166 -10.92 -38.00 -6.87
N SER A 167 -10.92 -37.25 -5.77
CA SER A 167 -10.92 -37.79 -4.41
C SER A 167 -12.17 -38.63 -4.13
N ASP A 168 -13.36 -38.16 -4.50
CA ASP A 168 -14.63 -38.87 -4.29
C ASP A 168 -14.68 -40.19 -5.09
N ILE A 169 -14.18 -40.20 -6.33
CA ILE A 169 -14.07 -41.42 -7.15
C ILE A 169 -13.10 -42.42 -6.50
N LEU A 170 -11.96 -41.94 -6.00
CA LEU A 170 -10.99 -42.79 -5.31
C LEU A 170 -11.57 -43.38 -4.03
N LEU A 171 -12.29 -42.57 -3.24
CA LEU A 171 -13.00 -43.02 -2.03
C LEU A 171 -13.99 -44.14 -2.37
N TYR A 172 -14.78 -43.98 -3.42
CA TYR A 172 -15.74 -45.00 -3.88
C TYR A 172 -15.05 -46.32 -4.27
N ARG A 173 -13.79 -46.27 -4.75
CA ARG A 173 -13.00 -47.47 -5.06
C ARG A 173 -12.37 -48.12 -3.83
N MET A 174 -12.18 -47.39 -2.74
CA MET A 174 -11.57 -47.90 -1.50
C MET A 174 -12.60 -48.42 -0.47
N LEU A 175 -13.89 -48.12 -0.65
CA LEU A 175 -14.96 -48.65 0.21
C LEU A 175 -15.30 -50.11 -0.15
N PRO A 176 -15.33 -51.06 0.81
CA PRO A 176 -15.76 -52.44 0.58
C PRO A 176 -17.26 -52.50 0.22
N LYS A 177 -17.65 -53.47 -0.61
CA LYS A 177 -19.07 -53.78 -0.88
C LYS A 177 -19.76 -54.43 0.32
#